data_AF-A0A353RPG5-F1
#
_entry.id   AF-A0A353RPG5-F1
#
_cell.length_a   1.000
_cell.length_b   1.000
_cell.length_c   1.000
_cell.angle_alpha   90.00
_cell.angle_beta   90.00
_cell.angle_gamma   90.00
#
_symmetry.space_group_name_H-M   'P 1'
#
loop_
_entity.id
_entity.type
_entity.pdbx_description
1 polymer ?
#
loop_
_entity_poly.entity_id
_entity_poly.type
_entity_poly.pdbx_seq_one_letter_code
_entity_poly.pdbx_strand_id
1 'polypeptide(L)'
;MVSFLENFPPIIQALWGTGFTYLMTALGALGVFLGKELDRRVLNGMMGFAAGVMIAASYFSLLAPSIELSVDLPGPIWLPAVGGFLLG
;
A
#
# COMPACT_ATOMS: atom_id res chain seq x y z
N MET A 1 -7.09 -16.45 15.03
CA MET A 1 -7.56 -15.53 13.97
C MET A 1 -6.89 -15.85 12.64
N VAL A 2 -5.55 -15.97 12.58
CA VAL A 2 -4.81 -16.41 11.36
C VAL A 2 -5.24 -17.80 10.88
N SER A 3 -5.42 -18.77 11.79
CA SER A 3 -5.87 -20.14 11.48
C SER A 3 -7.27 -20.24 10.84
N PHE A 4 -8.09 -19.18 10.92
CA PHE A 4 -9.39 -19.13 10.24
C PHE A 4 -9.22 -18.74 8.77
N LEU A 5 -8.31 -17.81 8.47
CA LEU A 5 -8.02 -17.37 7.10
C LEU A 5 -7.22 -18.39 6.30
N GLU A 6 -6.35 -19.17 6.96
CA GLU A 6 -5.54 -20.23 6.32
C GLU A 6 -6.40 -21.33 5.67
N ASN A 7 -7.65 -21.52 6.09
CA ASN A 7 -8.56 -22.51 5.49
C ASN A 7 -9.08 -22.11 4.11
N PHE A 8 -8.92 -20.84 3.71
CA PHE A 8 -9.41 -20.33 2.44
C PHE A 8 -8.29 -20.25 1.39
N PRO A 9 -8.58 -20.50 0.11
CA PRO A 9 -7.61 -20.37 -0.96
C PRO A 9 -7.07 -18.93 -1.08
N PRO A 10 -5.80 -18.73 -1.46
CA PRO A 10 -5.16 -17.41 -1.54
C PRO A 10 -5.93 -16.38 -2.38
N ILE A 11 -6.65 -16.85 -3.41
CA ILE A 11 -7.48 -16.01 -4.28
C ILE A 11 -8.62 -15.34 -3.51
N ILE A 12 -9.27 -16.07 -2.59
CA ILE A 12 -10.36 -15.52 -1.76
C ILE A 12 -9.80 -14.54 -0.74
N GLN A 13 -8.62 -14.82 -0.17
CA GLN A 13 -7.94 -13.90 0.73
C GLN A 13 -7.58 -12.59 0.02
N ALA A 14 -7.02 -12.68 -1.20
CA ALA A 14 -6.74 -11.53 -2.04
C ALA A 14 -8.01 -10.74 -2.35
N LEU A 15 -9.12 -11.42 -2.71
CA LEU A 15 -10.40 -10.77 -2.97
C LEU A 15 -10.92 -9.98 -1.76
N TRP A 16 -10.82 -10.53 -0.54
CA TRP A 16 -11.21 -9.82 0.67
C TRP A 16 -10.29 -8.64 0.96
N GLY A 17 -8.98 -8.79 0.76
CA GLY A 17 -8.02 -7.70 0.92
C GLY A 17 -8.25 -6.55 -0.06
N THR A 18 -8.35 -6.85 -1.36
CA THR A 18 -8.60 -5.85 -2.40
C THR A 18 -10.00 -5.27 -2.30
N GLY A 19 -11.00 -6.08 -1.96
CA GLY A 19 -12.37 -5.63 -1.73
C GLY A 19 -12.42 -4.61 -0.58
N PHE A 20 -11.73 -4.89 0.53
CA PHE A 20 -11.64 -3.97 1.66
C PHE A 20 -11.00 -2.62 1.28
N THR A 21 -9.86 -2.64 0.58
CA THR A 21 -9.19 -1.40 0.15
C THR A 21 -10.04 -0.56 -0.81
N TYR A 22 -10.78 -1.22 -1.70
CA TYR A 22 -11.74 -0.55 -2.58
C TYR A 22 -12.91 0.06 -1.81
N LEU A 23 -13.45 -0.67 -0.81
CA LEU A 23 -14.50 -0.14 0.07
C LEU A 23 -14.03 1.08 0.85
N MET A 24 -12.80 1.10 1.36
CA MET A 24 -12.25 2.28 2.04
C MET A 24 -12.15 3.49 1.11
N THR A 25 -11.77 3.28 -0.15
CA THR A 25 -11.77 4.33 -1.18
C THR A 25 -13.17 4.84 -1.46
N ALA A 26 -14.14 3.94 -1.61
CA ALA A 26 -15.53 4.29 -1.83
C ALA A 26 -16.10 5.09 -0.64
N LEU A 27 -15.82 4.67 0.59
CA LEU A 27 -16.21 5.40 1.82
C LEU A 27 -15.59 6.80 1.88
N GLY A 28 -14.32 6.96 1.52
CA GLY A 28 -13.68 8.28 1.43
C GLY A 28 -14.34 9.17 0.37
N ALA A 29 -14.70 8.61 -0.78
CA ALA A 29 -15.36 9.33 -1.87
C ALA A 29 -16.80 9.76 -1.52
N LEU A 30 -17.49 9.08 -0.59
CA LEU A 30 -18.82 9.51 -0.13
C LEU A 30 -18.82 10.93 0.44
N GLY A 31 -17.66 11.43 0.91
CA GLY A 31 -17.50 12.81 1.35
C GLY A 31 -17.90 13.86 0.31
N VAL A 32 -17.89 13.53 -0.98
CA VAL A 32 -18.34 14.42 -2.06
C VAL A 32 -19.83 14.75 -1.97
N PHE A 33 -20.66 13.80 -1.49
CA PHE A 33 -22.11 14.01 -1.34
C PHE A 33 -22.48 14.99 -0.22
N LEU A 34 -21.53 15.35 0.65
CA LEU A 34 -21.75 16.36 1.68
C LEU A 34 -21.80 17.79 1.10
N GLY A 35 -21.54 17.97 -0.20
CA GLY A 35 -21.74 19.24 -0.92
C GLY A 35 -20.89 20.42 -0.43
N LYS A 36 -19.91 20.17 0.45
CA LYS A 36 -19.00 21.19 0.97
C LYS A 36 -17.72 21.22 0.15
N GLU A 37 -17.39 22.38 -0.39
CA GLU A 37 -16.03 22.64 -0.84
C GLU A 37 -15.08 22.57 0.36
N LEU A 38 -14.10 21.68 0.27
CA LEU A 38 -13.06 21.57 1.28
C LEU A 38 -12.08 22.74 1.13
N ASP A 39 -11.69 23.34 2.25
CA ASP A 39 -10.60 24.32 2.28
C ASP A 39 -9.33 23.66 1.70
N ARG A 40 -8.67 24.38 0.79
CA ARG A 40 -7.40 23.96 0.19
C ARG A 40 -6.35 23.55 1.23
N ARG A 41 -6.35 24.16 2.42
CA ARG A 41 -5.45 23.77 3.52
C ARG A 41 -5.69 22.35 3.99
N VAL A 42 -6.96 21.96 4.14
CA VAL A 42 -7.36 20.61 4.54
C VAL A 42 -7.02 19.62 3.44
N LEU A 43 -7.34 19.96 2.19
CA LEU A 43 -7.02 19.11 1.03
C LEU A 43 -5.51 18.86 0.91
N ASN A 44 -4.70 19.91 1.06
CA ASN A 44 -3.24 19.79 1.04
C ASN A 44 -2.73 18.91 2.20
N GLY A 45 -3.33 19.02 3.39
CA GLY A 45 -3.02 18.15 4.52
C GLY A 45 -3.33 16.69 4.24
N MET A 46 -4.51 16.39 3.65
CA MET A 46 -4.90 15.03 3.26
C MET A 46 -3.96 14.45 2.19
N MET A 47 -3.62 15.23 1.18
CA MET A 47 -2.68 14.82 0.12
C MET A 47 -1.27 14.57 0.68
N GLY A 48 -0.80 15.42 1.59
CA GLY A 48 0.49 15.24 2.28
C GLY A 48 0.51 13.99 3.16
N PHE A 49 -0.58 13.72 3.88
CA PHE A 49 -0.73 12.50 4.67
C PHE A 49 -0.70 11.24 3.78
N ALA A 50 -1.47 11.22 2.70
CA ALA A 50 -1.46 10.11 1.75
C ALA A 50 -0.08 9.87 1.14
N ALA A 51 0.61 10.94 0.72
CA ALA A 51 1.98 10.84 0.21
C ALA A 51 2.94 10.28 1.27
N GLY A 52 2.84 10.73 2.52
CA GLY A 52 3.66 10.23 3.63
C GLY A 52 3.46 8.73 3.90
N VAL A 53 2.22 8.26 3.95
CA VAL A 53 1.89 6.84 4.12
C VAL A 53 2.47 5.99 2.98
N MET A 54 2.34 6.45 1.74
CA MET A 54 2.86 5.74 0.58
C MET A 54 4.40 5.64 0.61
N ILE A 55 5.10 6.72 0.95
CA ILE A 55 6.58 6.70 1.07
C ILE A 55 7.03 5.72 2.16
N ALA A 56 6.36 5.72 3.32
CA ALA A 56 6.69 4.81 4.41
C ALA A 56 6.47 3.34 4.01
N ALA A 57 5.35 3.04 3.34
CA ALA A 57 5.07 1.69 2.84
C ALA A 57 6.12 1.23 1.81
N SER A 58 6.51 2.10 0.87
CA SER A 58 7.56 1.78 -0.11
C SER A 58 8.89 1.41 0.56
N TYR A 59 9.30 2.09 1.63
CA TYR A 59 10.55 1.76 2.31
C TYR A 59 10.44 0.52 3.20
N PHE A 60 9.51 0.53 4.16
CA PHE A 60 9.43 -0.50 5.19
C PHE A 60 8.81 -1.82 4.70
N SER A 61 7.88 -1.75 3.75
CA SER A 61 7.17 -2.94 3.27
C SER A 61 7.73 -3.50 1.95
N LEU A 62 8.45 -2.70 1.15
CA LEU A 62 9.02 -3.16 -0.13
C LEU A 62 10.55 -3.13 -0.13
N LEU A 63 11.18 -1.96 0.00
CA LEU A 63 12.63 -1.80 -0.19
C LEU A 63 13.46 -2.55 0.87
N ALA A 64 13.18 -2.35 2.16
CA ALA A 64 13.93 -3.02 3.22
C ALA A 64 13.80 -4.56 3.15
N PRO A 65 12.59 -5.14 3.03
CA PRO A 65 12.44 -6.58 2.82
C PRO A 65 13.12 -7.09 1.55
N SER A 66 13.08 -6.33 0.45
CA SER A 66 13.74 -6.73 -0.79
C SER A 66 15.26 -6.83 -0.63
N ILE A 67 15.89 -5.93 0.14
CA ILE A 67 17.33 -5.96 0.42
C ILE A 67 17.67 -7.17 1.30
N GLU A 68 16.89 -7.42 2.35
CA GLU A 68 17.09 -8.54 3.26
C GLU A 68 16.98 -9.89 2.53
N LEU A 69 15.96 -10.06 1.69
CA LEU A 69 15.78 -11.28 0.89
C LEU A 69 16.88 -11.47 -0.17
N SER A 70 17.54 -10.38 -0.58
CA SER A 70 18.59 -10.40 -1.61
C SER A 70 19.97 -10.81 -1.10
N VAL A 71 20.15 -10.94 0.22
CA VAL A 71 21.44 -11.33 0.83
C VAL A 71 21.89 -12.72 0.36
N ASP A 72 20.94 -13.64 0.16
CA ASP A 72 21.22 -15.02 -0.25
C ASP A 72 21.18 -15.22 -1.77
N LEU A 73 20.90 -14.17 -2.55
CA LEU A 73 20.84 -14.23 -4.02
C LEU A 73 22.21 -13.92 -4.65
N PRO A 74 22.57 -14.59 -5.77
CA PRO A 74 23.77 -14.24 -6.52
C PRO A 74 23.58 -12.88 -7.21
N GLY A 75 24.40 -11.89 -6.82
CA GLY A 75 24.42 -10.56 -7.43
C GLY A 75 24.51 -9.42 -6.41
N PRO A 76 24.46 -8.16 -6.85
CA PRO A 76 24.45 -7.02 -5.95
C PRO A 76 23.12 -6.94 -5.17
N ILE A 77 23.19 -6.87 -3.84
CA ILE A 77 22.04 -6.86 -2.92
C ILE A 77 21.06 -5.71 -3.21
N TRP A 78 21.56 -4.59 -3.74
CA TRP A 78 20.74 -3.42 -4.08
C TRP A 78 19.98 -3.57 -5.41
N LEU A 79 20.34 -4.54 -6.25
CA LEU A 79 19.80 -4.68 -7.59
C LEU A 79 18.29 -4.94 -7.60
N PRO A 80 17.72 -5.82 -6.73
CA PRO A 80 16.27 -6.05 -6.72
C PRO A 80 15.50 -4.87 -6.15
N ALA A 81 16.06 -4.14 -5.19
CA ALA A 81 15.45 -2.94 -4.62
C ALA A 81 15.36 -1.80 -5.65
N VAL A 82 16.46 -1.51 -6.35
CA VAL A 82 16.50 -0.47 -7.39
C VAL A 82 15.71 -0.90 -8.63
N GLY A 83 15.82 -2.16 -9.03
CA GLY A 83 15.06 -2.71 -10.17
C GLY A 83 13.55 -2.64 -9.93
N GLY A 84 13.09 -3.09 -8.77
CA GLY A 84 11.67 -3.00 -8.39
C GLY A 84 11.18 -1.56 -8.34
N PHE A 85 11.92 -0.66 -7.67
CA PHE A 85 11.52 0.75 -7.55
C PHE A 85 11.47 1.50 -8.88
N LEU A 86 12.38 1.19 -9.82
CA LEU A 86 12.40 1.82 -11.14
C LEU A 86 11.36 1.25 -12.11
N LEU A 87 10.99 -0.02 -11.97
CA LEU A 87 10.01 -0.69 -12.83
C LEU A 87 8.56 -0.48 -12.38
N GLY A 88 8.34 -0.05 -11.14
CA GLY A 88 7.02 0.31 -10.60
C GLY A 88 6.61 -0.56 -9.42
#